data_AF-A0A536HU42-F1
#
_entry.id   AF-A0A536HU42-F1
#
_cell.length_a   1.000
_cell.length_b   1.000
_cell.length_c   1.000
_cell.angle_alpha   90.00
_cell.angle_beta   90.00
_cell.angle_gamma   90.00
#
_symmetry.space_group_name_H-M   'P 1'
#
loop_
_entity.id
_entity.type
_entity.pdbx_description
1 polymer ?
#
loop_
_entity_poly.entity_id
_entity_poly.type
_entity_poly.pdbx_seq_one_letter_code
_entity_poly.pdbx_strand_id
1 'polypeptide(L)'
;MTSRPARVVGAMVLALAIGGIVLAVRQPELSRRTSDFTIGYGVGTMIRTGQAADVYDQARLGTVLQHLTPGEPIDPRLPFNQPLAAGLVFVPLSLLPIDVAFRVWQLAGAGILLLAFFLLQSAVRLPGRAPWLGWLALLASAPAWATLTEGQLTPLLVLGAASLVVAGAHDRVALAGIGGALLAIKPQYLPAYLLVLVAQRRWAGALAALAGGGAILLSPLAAGGPQGLAAMARSAFAGDQLVALRLTGGAGAVCANNRWTGCRRLAPAFGV
;
A
#
# COMPACT_ATOMS: atom_id res chain seq x y z
N MET A 1 36.10 13.00 15.99
CA MET A 1 35.14 13.74 16.83
C MET A 1 33.91 14.07 15.98
N THR A 2 32.79 13.37 16.15
CA THR A 2 31.54 13.71 15.43
C THR A 2 31.02 15.05 15.95
N SER A 3 30.78 16.00 15.03
CA SER A 3 30.22 17.32 15.36
C SER A 3 28.90 17.15 16.15
N ARG A 4 28.59 18.08 17.08
CA ARG A 4 27.31 18.10 17.81
C ARG A 4 26.08 17.86 16.90
N PRO A 5 25.95 18.50 15.72
CA PRO A 5 24.82 18.22 14.82
C PRO A 5 24.77 16.78 14.29
N ALA A 6 25.92 16.16 13.97
CA ALA A 6 25.94 14.77 13.51
C ALA A 6 25.45 13.78 14.58
N ARG A 7 25.73 14.06 15.86
CA ARG A 7 25.22 13.26 16.98
C ARG A 7 23.72 13.41 17.18
N VAL A 8 23.19 14.63 17.03
CA VAL A 8 21.75 14.90 17.13
C VAL A 8 20.99 14.18 16.01
N VAL A 9 21.45 14.29 14.76
CA VAL A 9 20.84 13.60 13.62
C VAL A 9 20.89 12.08 13.82
N GLY A 10 22.02 11.52 14.26
CA GLY A 10 22.14 10.10 14.56
C GLY A 10 21.16 9.63 15.65
N ALA A 11 21.01 10.40 16.72
CA ALA A 11 20.07 10.10 17.79
C ALA A 11 18.61 10.17 17.31
N MET A 12 18.26 11.14 16.47
CA MET A 12 16.92 11.24 15.88
C MET A 12 16.60 10.05 14.98
N VAL A 13 17.52 9.65 14.11
CA VAL A 13 17.33 8.47 13.24
C VAL A 13 17.13 7.22 14.09
N LEU A 14 17.95 7.02 15.12
CA LEU A 14 17.83 5.87 16.00
C LEU A 14 16.50 5.89 16.77
N ALA A 15 16.07 7.05 17.27
CA ALA A 15 14.79 7.20 17.95
C ALA A 15 13.60 6.89 17.03
N LEU A 16 13.63 7.34 15.78
CA LEU A 16 12.60 7.05 14.78
C LEU A 16 12.58 5.56 14.41
N ALA A 17 13.74 4.95 14.22
CA ALA A 17 13.86 3.52 13.94
C ALA A 17 13.35 2.67 15.11
N ILE A 18 13.77 2.97 16.34
CA ILE A 18 13.29 2.28 17.55
C ILE A 18 11.78 2.52 17.72
N GLY A 19 11.31 3.75 17.56
CA GLY A 19 9.89 4.08 17.64
C GLY A 19 9.06 3.28 16.65
N GLY A 20 9.51 3.21 15.39
CA GLY A 20 8.87 2.41 14.34
C GLY A 20 8.85 0.91 14.66
N ILE A 21 9.97 0.34 15.13
CA ILE A 21 10.04 -1.07 15.58
C ILE A 21 9.08 -1.31 16.73
N VAL A 22 9.07 -0.43 17.74
CA VAL A 22 8.19 -0.56 18.91
C VAL A 22 6.74 -0.49 18.48
N LEU A 23 6.36 0.45 17.62
CA LEU A 23 5.00 0.57 17.09
C LEU A 23 4.61 -0.68 16.30
N ALA A 24 5.48 -1.18 15.42
CA ALA A 24 5.22 -2.38 14.66
C ALA A 24 5.04 -3.59 15.60
N VAL A 25 5.98 -3.87 16.49
CA VAL A 25 5.95 -5.05 17.38
C VAL A 25 4.79 -4.97 18.38
N ARG A 26 4.57 -3.81 19.00
CA ARG A 26 3.56 -3.60 20.05
C ARG A 26 2.18 -3.21 19.53
N GLN A 27 1.96 -3.25 18.21
CA GLN A 27 0.67 -2.90 17.61
C GLN A 27 -0.47 -3.72 18.22
N PRO A 28 -1.50 -3.08 18.82
CA PRO A 28 -2.66 -3.78 19.38
C PRO A 28 -3.42 -4.57 18.32
N GLU A 29 -4.13 -5.64 18.71
CA GLU A 29 -4.91 -6.47 17.78
C GLU A 29 -5.95 -5.66 17.03
N LEU A 30 -6.65 -4.78 17.75
CA LEU A 30 -7.61 -3.84 17.20
C LEU A 30 -6.99 -3.03 16.04
N SER A 31 -5.82 -2.44 16.26
CA SER A 31 -5.11 -1.68 15.23
C SER A 31 -4.67 -2.52 14.03
N ARG A 32 -4.45 -3.83 14.18
CA ARG A 32 -4.15 -4.71 13.04
C ARG A 32 -5.42 -5.01 12.24
N ARG A 33 -6.54 -5.25 12.92
CA ARG A 33 -7.84 -5.60 12.29
C ARG A 33 -8.62 -4.41 11.72
N THR A 34 -8.23 -3.18 12.07
CA THR A 34 -8.76 -1.96 11.45
C THR A 34 -7.83 -1.35 10.40
N SER A 35 -6.73 -2.03 10.07
CA SER A 35 -5.75 -1.54 9.07
C SER A 35 -6.15 -1.88 7.64
N ASP A 36 -5.56 -1.17 6.67
CA ASP A 36 -5.75 -1.41 5.22
C ASP A 36 -5.55 -2.88 4.82
N PHE A 37 -4.67 -3.61 5.54
CA PHE A 37 -4.45 -5.05 5.37
C PHE A 37 -5.75 -5.86 5.35
N THR A 38 -6.72 -5.47 6.19
CA THR A 38 -7.98 -6.20 6.37
C THR A 38 -8.80 -6.24 5.09
N ILE A 39 -8.72 -5.17 4.27
CA ILE A 39 -9.35 -5.12 2.94
C ILE A 39 -8.73 -6.18 2.03
N GLY A 40 -7.39 -6.19 1.93
CA GLY A 40 -6.65 -7.17 1.14
C GLY A 40 -6.90 -8.61 1.60
N TYR A 41 -6.89 -8.85 2.91
CA TYR A 41 -7.21 -10.15 3.51
C TYR A 41 -8.64 -10.59 3.20
N GLY A 42 -9.62 -9.69 3.28
CA GLY A 42 -11.02 -9.96 2.93
C GLY A 42 -11.16 -10.33 1.45
N VAL A 43 -10.52 -9.59 0.55
CA VAL A 43 -10.48 -9.91 -0.88
C VAL A 43 -9.81 -11.26 -1.14
N GLY A 44 -8.67 -11.53 -0.50
CA GLY A 44 -7.98 -12.82 -0.58
C GLY A 44 -8.88 -13.98 -0.13
N THR A 45 -9.66 -13.76 0.93
CA THR A 45 -10.66 -14.70 1.44
C THR A 45 -11.75 -14.96 0.39
N MET A 46 -12.34 -13.91 -0.18
CA MET A 46 -13.37 -14.01 -1.22
C MET A 46 -12.87 -14.76 -2.45
N ILE A 47 -11.66 -14.45 -2.94
CA ILE A 47 -11.04 -15.15 -4.07
C ILE A 47 -10.88 -16.64 -3.75
N ARG A 48 -10.33 -16.96 -2.57
CA ARG A 48 -10.14 -18.35 -2.13
C ARG A 48 -11.46 -19.13 -2.05
N THR A 49 -12.54 -18.50 -1.62
CA THR A 49 -13.86 -19.14 -1.47
C THR A 49 -14.72 -19.08 -2.73
N GLY A 50 -14.13 -18.79 -3.90
CA GLY A 50 -14.84 -18.81 -5.18
C GLY A 50 -15.69 -17.57 -5.46
N GLN A 51 -15.54 -16.49 -4.69
CA GLN A 51 -16.29 -15.23 -4.81
C GLN A 51 -15.44 -14.14 -5.48
N ALA A 52 -14.50 -14.51 -6.35
CA ALA A 52 -13.61 -13.56 -7.02
C ALA A 52 -14.37 -12.53 -7.88
N ALA A 53 -15.53 -12.89 -8.44
CA ALA A 53 -16.36 -11.98 -9.24
C ALA A 53 -16.99 -10.85 -8.40
N ASP A 54 -17.15 -11.09 -7.09
CA ASP A 54 -17.87 -10.23 -6.17
C ASP A 54 -16.95 -9.27 -5.39
N VAL A 55 -15.63 -9.34 -5.57
CA VAL A 55 -14.66 -8.56 -4.77
C VAL A 55 -14.82 -7.04 -4.91
N TYR A 56 -15.46 -6.59 -5.98
CA TYR A 56 -15.77 -5.18 -6.25
C TYR A 56 -17.19 -4.77 -5.81
N ASP A 57 -18.00 -5.71 -5.32
CA ASP A 57 -19.29 -5.41 -4.69
C ASP A 57 -19.04 -4.98 -3.24
N GLN A 58 -19.26 -3.69 -2.97
CA GLN A 58 -19.04 -3.09 -1.66
C GLN A 58 -19.89 -3.70 -0.54
N ALA A 59 -21.12 -4.13 -0.84
CA ALA A 59 -21.99 -4.74 0.17
C ALA A 59 -21.50 -6.15 0.55
N ARG A 60 -21.07 -6.92 -0.44
CA ARG A 60 -20.49 -8.26 -0.22
C ARG A 60 -19.17 -8.17 0.51
N LEU A 61 -18.25 -7.32 0.05
CA LEU A 61 -16.97 -7.09 0.73
C LEU A 61 -17.18 -6.57 2.15
N GLY A 62 -18.06 -5.58 2.34
CA GLY A 62 -18.38 -5.02 3.65
C GLY A 62 -18.92 -6.06 4.64
N THR A 63 -19.72 -7.01 4.16
CA THR A 63 -20.18 -8.16 4.98
C THR A 63 -19.01 -9.02 5.43
N VAL A 64 -18.06 -9.33 4.53
CA VAL A 64 -16.84 -10.07 4.90
C VAL A 64 -16.01 -9.31 5.92
N LEU A 65 -15.80 -8.00 5.73
CA LEU A 65 -15.03 -7.16 6.65
C LEU A 65 -15.65 -7.11 8.06
N GLN A 66 -16.97 -7.03 8.17
CA GLN A 66 -17.67 -7.06 9.46
C GLN A 66 -17.48 -8.39 10.20
N HIS A 67 -17.50 -9.52 9.49
CA HIS A 67 -17.25 -10.83 10.09
C HIS A 67 -15.80 -10.98 10.56
N LEU A 68 -14.84 -10.37 9.86
CA LEU A 68 -13.42 -10.43 10.21
C LEU A 68 -13.05 -9.58 11.44
N THR A 69 -13.81 -8.51 11.70
CA THR A 69 -13.52 -7.57 12.79
C THR A 69 -14.75 -7.36 13.68
N PRO A 70 -15.17 -8.37 14.46
CA PRO A 70 -16.32 -8.25 15.36
C PRO A 70 -16.02 -7.27 16.51
N GLY A 71 -16.94 -6.35 16.77
CA GLY A 71 -16.90 -5.41 17.90
C GLY A 71 -16.45 -3.99 17.55
N GLU A 72 -15.56 -3.81 16.58
CA GLU A 72 -15.12 -2.48 16.11
C GLU A 72 -14.61 -2.58 14.67
N PRO A 73 -15.53 -2.67 13.69
CA PRO A 73 -15.17 -3.03 12.34
C PRO A 73 -14.36 -1.92 11.66
N ILE A 74 -13.37 -2.33 10.85
CA ILE A 74 -12.88 -1.48 9.76
C ILE A 74 -14.10 -0.95 9.00
N ASP A 75 -14.07 0.31 8.55
CA ASP A 75 -15.23 0.90 7.86
C ASP A 75 -15.62 -0.01 6.69
N PRO A 76 -16.80 -0.69 6.76
CA PRO A 76 -17.20 -1.67 5.76
C PRO A 76 -17.52 -1.03 4.41
N ARG A 77 -17.51 0.31 4.36
CA ARG A 77 -17.66 1.08 3.13
C ARG A 77 -16.36 1.23 2.36
N LEU A 78 -15.21 0.87 2.92
CA LEU A 78 -13.94 0.96 2.20
C LEU A 78 -13.92 -0.01 1.02
N PRO A 79 -13.83 0.49 -0.23
CA PRO A 79 -13.87 -0.37 -1.40
C PRO A 79 -12.51 -1.01 -1.66
N PHE A 80 -12.53 -2.19 -2.29
CA PHE A 80 -11.36 -2.68 -3.01
C PHE A 80 -11.25 -1.96 -4.36
N ASN A 81 -10.24 -1.10 -4.51
CA ASN A 81 -10.05 -0.23 -5.66
C ASN A 81 -8.79 -0.57 -6.47
N GLN A 82 -8.29 -1.80 -6.35
CA GLN A 82 -7.07 -2.26 -7.02
C GLN A 82 -7.38 -3.36 -8.05
N PRO A 83 -6.45 -3.64 -8.98
CA PRO A 83 -6.61 -4.77 -9.88
C PRO A 83 -6.69 -6.11 -9.13
N LEU A 84 -7.46 -7.06 -9.64
CA LEU A 84 -7.73 -8.34 -8.99
C LEU A 84 -6.44 -9.09 -8.59
N ALA A 85 -5.41 -9.01 -9.45
CA ALA A 85 -4.10 -9.62 -9.19
C ALA A 85 -3.44 -9.11 -7.91
N ALA A 86 -3.72 -7.87 -7.49
CA ALA A 86 -3.23 -7.33 -6.21
C ALA A 86 -3.82 -8.09 -5.01
N GLY A 87 -5.04 -8.62 -5.13
CA GLY A 87 -5.70 -9.45 -4.12
C GLY A 87 -5.11 -10.86 -4.01
N LEU A 88 -4.46 -11.37 -5.06
CA LEU A 88 -3.95 -12.74 -5.10
C LEU A 88 -2.85 -13.00 -4.06
N VAL A 89 -2.06 -11.99 -3.70
CA VAL A 89 -1.02 -12.12 -2.66
C VAL A 89 -1.62 -12.46 -1.30
N PHE A 90 -2.89 -12.09 -1.07
CA PHE A 90 -3.60 -12.35 0.18
C PHE A 90 -4.33 -13.69 0.20
N VAL A 91 -4.47 -14.37 -0.94
CA VAL A 91 -5.10 -15.71 -1.01
C VAL A 91 -4.40 -16.71 -0.07
N PRO A 92 -3.06 -16.93 -0.16
CA PRO A 92 -2.40 -17.82 0.78
C PRO A 92 -2.44 -17.29 2.22
N LEU A 93 -2.40 -15.97 2.41
CA LEU A 93 -2.47 -15.35 3.74
C LEU A 93 -3.84 -15.56 4.42
N SER A 94 -4.92 -15.65 3.65
CA SER A 94 -6.28 -15.89 4.16
C SER A 94 -6.47 -17.26 4.81
N LEU A 95 -5.53 -18.19 4.62
CA LEU A 95 -5.50 -19.50 5.28
C LEU A 95 -5.07 -19.41 6.75
N LEU A 96 -4.38 -18.33 7.12
CA LEU A 96 -3.93 -18.09 8.49
C LEU A 96 -4.96 -17.23 9.23
N PRO A 97 -5.05 -17.31 10.57
CA PRO A 97 -5.78 -16.31 11.35
C PRO A 97 -5.30 -14.89 11.02
N ILE A 98 -6.21 -13.92 10.91
CA ILE A 98 -5.92 -12.57 10.40
C ILE A 98 -4.74 -11.89 11.10
N ASP A 99 -4.61 -12.05 12.42
CA ASP A 99 -3.50 -11.50 13.20
C ASP A 99 -2.14 -12.11 12.82
N VAL A 100 -2.11 -13.41 12.56
CA VAL A 100 -0.90 -14.11 12.10
C VAL A 100 -0.59 -13.71 10.65
N ALA A 101 -1.61 -13.69 9.80
CA ALA A 101 -1.50 -13.26 8.41
C ALA A 101 -0.93 -11.84 8.29
N PHE A 102 -1.39 -10.92 9.15
CA PHE A 102 -0.88 -9.55 9.22
C PHE A 102 0.61 -9.52 9.58
N ARG A 103 1.05 -10.31 10.57
CA ARG A 103 2.47 -10.37 10.96
C ARG A 103 3.34 -10.96 9.86
N VAL A 104 2.87 -12.01 9.19
CA VAL A 104 3.57 -12.59 8.03
C VAL A 104 3.70 -11.55 6.93
N TRP A 105 2.63 -10.82 6.61
CA TRP A 105 2.66 -9.76 5.62
C TRP A 105 3.56 -8.59 6.01
N GLN A 106 3.56 -8.18 7.28
CA GLN A 106 4.44 -7.14 7.80
C GLN A 106 5.92 -7.52 7.65
N LEU A 107 6.29 -8.77 7.98
CA LEU A 107 7.65 -9.27 7.79
C LEU A 107 8.02 -9.39 6.30
N ALA A 108 7.10 -9.88 5.47
CA ALA A 108 7.29 -9.96 4.03
C ALA A 108 7.48 -8.56 3.42
N GLY A 109 6.65 -7.59 3.80
CA GLY A 109 6.74 -6.20 3.39
C GLY A 109 8.08 -5.56 3.76
N ALA A 110 8.58 -5.83 4.97
CA ALA A 110 9.92 -5.40 5.38
C ALA A 110 10.99 -6.04 4.47
N GLY A 111 10.94 -7.35 4.25
CA GLY A 111 11.86 -8.05 3.34
C GLY A 111 11.81 -7.52 1.91
N ILE A 112 10.64 -7.18 1.39
CA ILE A 112 10.44 -6.59 0.07
C ILE A 112 11.08 -5.19 0.00
N LEU A 113 10.93 -4.36 1.04
CA LEU A 113 11.60 -3.06 1.10
C LEU A 113 13.13 -3.20 1.14
N LEU A 114 13.66 -4.17 1.91
CA LEU A 114 15.09 -4.48 1.93
C LEU A 114 15.57 -4.87 0.52
N LEU A 115 14.85 -5.79 -0.14
CA LEU A 115 15.17 -6.25 -1.50
C LEU A 115 15.15 -5.09 -2.51
N ALA A 116 14.13 -4.24 -2.47
CA ALA A 116 14.03 -3.08 -3.34
C ALA A 116 15.22 -2.12 -3.15
N PHE A 117 15.65 -1.92 -1.90
CA PHE A 117 16.81 -1.10 -1.59
C PHE A 117 18.12 -1.71 -2.10
N PHE A 118 18.34 -3.01 -1.94
CA PHE A 118 19.50 -3.71 -2.52
C PHE A 118 19.51 -3.64 -4.05
N LEU A 119 18.36 -3.80 -4.69
CA LEU A 119 18.20 -3.62 -6.13
C LEU A 119 18.61 -2.20 -6.56
N LEU A 120 18.14 -1.16 -5.87
CA LEU A 120 18.53 0.23 -6.17
C LEU A 120 20.04 0.46 -6.02
N GLN A 121 20.67 -0.11 -5.01
CA GLN A 121 22.14 -0.02 -4.86
C GLN A 121 22.90 -0.70 -6.00
N SER A 122 22.33 -1.75 -6.60
CA SER A 122 22.93 -2.38 -7.78
C SER A 122 22.83 -1.51 -9.05
N ALA A 123 21.83 -0.61 -9.12
CA ALA A 123 21.65 0.31 -10.23
C ALA A 123 22.51 1.58 -10.11
N VAL A 124 22.77 2.06 -8.88
CA VAL A 124 23.46 3.32 -8.64
C VAL A 124 24.64 3.11 -7.70
N ARG A 125 25.87 3.34 -8.20
CA ARG A 125 27.06 3.37 -7.36
C ARG A 125 27.10 4.68 -6.57
N LEU A 126 26.66 4.60 -5.32
CA LEU A 126 26.69 5.74 -4.40
C LEU A 126 28.08 5.86 -3.74
N PRO A 127 28.74 7.04 -3.77
CA PRO A 127 30.07 7.22 -3.20
C PRO A 127 30.06 7.28 -1.66
N GLY A 128 31.14 6.77 -1.05
CA GLY A 128 31.41 6.94 0.37
C GLY A 128 30.32 6.38 1.29
N ARG A 129 29.75 7.24 2.15
CA ARG A 129 28.75 6.85 3.18
C ARG A 129 27.30 6.90 2.68
N ALA A 130 27.06 7.25 1.42
CA ALA A 130 25.70 7.41 0.89
C ALA A 130 24.82 6.13 0.97
N PRO A 131 25.32 4.91 0.74
CA PRO A 131 24.54 3.68 0.97
C PRO A 131 24.04 3.54 2.42
N TRP A 132 24.90 3.87 3.39
CA TRP A 132 24.56 3.85 4.81
C TRP A 132 23.54 4.94 5.17
N LEU A 133 23.67 6.14 4.60
CA LEU A 133 22.66 7.19 4.75
C LEU A 133 21.30 6.79 4.16
N GLY A 134 21.28 6.01 3.08
CA GLY A 134 20.05 5.45 2.52
C GLY A 134 19.37 4.46 3.47
N TRP A 135 20.15 3.57 4.11
CA TRP A 135 19.64 2.67 5.15
C TRP A 135 19.07 3.44 6.34
N LEU A 136 19.78 4.46 6.81
CA LEU A 136 19.33 5.33 7.89
C LEU A 136 18.05 6.09 7.51
N ALA A 137 17.95 6.59 6.28
CA ALA A 137 16.77 7.28 5.78
C ALA A 137 15.56 6.32 5.69
N LEU A 138 15.76 5.08 5.25
CA LEU A 138 14.71 4.07 5.23
C LEU A 138 14.20 3.76 6.65
N LEU A 139 15.11 3.56 7.60
CA LEU A 139 14.77 3.28 9.00
C LEU A 139 14.14 4.48 9.73
N ALA A 140 14.47 5.71 9.32
CA ALA A 140 13.88 6.93 9.85
C ALA A 140 12.58 7.34 9.14
N SER A 141 12.21 6.66 8.05
CA SER A 141 11.08 7.06 7.20
C SER A 141 9.75 6.70 7.88
N ALA A 142 9.00 7.71 8.30
CA ALA A 142 7.63 7.52 8.80
C ALA A 142 6.73 6.80 7.78
N PRO A 143 6.77 7.10 6.47
CA PRO A 143 6.04 6.33 5.45
C PRO A 143 6.42 4.85 5.38
N ALA A 144 7.70 4.50 5.61
CA ALA A 144 8.14 3.11 5.63
C ALA A 144 7.53 2.35 6.82
N TRP A 145 7.44 2.98 7.98
CA TRP A 145 6.76 2.38 9.13
C TRP A 145 5.23 2.33 8.93
N ALA A 146 4.63 3.40 8.43
CA ALA A 146 3.19 3.46 8.15
C ALA A 146 2.74 2.35 7.21
N THR A 147 3.49 2.07 6.13
CA THR A 147 3.12 0.98 5.22
C THR A 147 3.20 -0.40 5.88
N LEU A 148 4.10 -0.60 6.84
CA LEU A 148 4.25 -1.88 7.56
C LEU A 148 3.18 -2.04 8.64
N THR A 149 2.76 -0.95 9.30
CA THR A 149 1.72 -0.96 10.33
C THR A 149 0.31 -0.96 9.74
N GLU A 150 0.12 -0.44 8.53
CA GLU A 150 -1.16 -0.52 7.81
C GLU A 150 -1.28 -1.78 6.94
N GLY A 151 -0.17 -2.46 6.67
CA GLY A 151 -0.13 -3.62 5.77
C GLY A 151 -0.47 -3.27 4.32
N GLN A 152 -0.11 -2.07 3.86
CA GLN A 152 -0.31 -1.64 2.48
C GLN A 152 0.55 -2.42 1.48
N LEU A 153 0.15 -2.37 0.20
CA LEU A 153 0.91 -2.93 -0.93
C LEU A 153 2.08 -2.05 -1.38
N THR A 154 2.33 -0.91 -0.73
CA THR A 154 3.41 0.01 -1.08
C THR A 154 4.80 -0.63 -1.18
N PRO A 155 5.19 -1.66 -0.39
CA PRO A 155 6.45 -2.36 -0.58
C PRO A 155 6.61 -2.95 -1.99
N LEU A 156 5.52 -3.53 -2.54
CA LEU A 156 5.53 -4.05 -3.91
C LEU A 156 5.71 -2.94 -4.94
N LEU A 157 5.10 -1.77 -4.74
CA LEU A 157 5.28 -0.61 -5.62
C LEU A 157 6.73 -0.13 -5.62
N VAL A 158 7.35 -0.06 -4.43
CA VAL A 158 8.76 0.32 -4.27
C VAL A 158 9.68 -0.70 -4.95
N LEU A 159 9.40 -1.99 -4.81
CA LEU A 159 10.12 -3.04 -5.53
C LEU A 159 9.97 -2.93 -7.04
N GLY A 160 8.75 -2.64 -7.52
CA GLY A 160 8.50 -2.43 -8.94
C GLY A 160 9.26 -1.22 -9.50
N ALA A 161 9.30 -0.13 -8.73
CA ALA A 161 10.01 1.09 -9.09
C ALA A 161 11.52 0.82 -9.16
N ALA A 162 12.06 0.15 -8.13
CA ALA A 162 13.45 -0.31 -8.12
C ALA A 162 13.77 -1.19 -9.34
N SER A 163 12.87 -2.11 -9.69
CA SER A 163 13.03 -2.99 -10.85
C SER A 163 13.08 -2.20 -12.16
N LEU A 164 12.25 -1.17 -12.33
CA LEU A 164 12.25 -0.30 -13.53
C LEU A 164 13.52 0.56 -13.60
N VAL A 165 14.01 1.07 -12.46
CA VAL A 165 15.28 1.81 -12.41
C VAL A 165 16.45 0.92 -12.83
N VAL A 166 16.53 -0.30 -12.27
CA VAL A 166 17.55 -1.30 -12.63
C VAL A 166 17.42 -1.70 -14.11
N ALA A 167 16.19 -1.85 -14.61
CA ALA A 167 15.96 -2.18 -16.01
C ALA A 167 16.45 -1.10 -16.97
N GLY A 168 16.24 0.19 -16.66
CA GLY A 168 16.78 1.29 -17.46
C GLY A 168 18.30 1.38 -17.42
N ALA A 169 18.89 1.20 -16.23
CA ALA A 169 20.33 1.26 -16.01
C ALA A 169 21.09 0.12 -16.70
N HIS A 170 20.55 -1.11 -16.66
CA HIS A 170 21.25 -2.34 -17.08
C HIS A 170 20.57 -3.08 -18.25
N ASP A 171 19.60 -2.45 -18.90
CA ASP A 171 18.85 -3.01 -20.05
C ASP A 171 18.16 -4.37 -19.78
N ARG A 172 17.63 -4.53 -18.57
CA ARG A 172 17.01 -5.79 -18.11
C ARG A 172 15.52 -5.83 -18.43
N VAL A 173 15.15 -6.29 -19.63
CA VAL A 173 13.75 -6.37 -20.10
C VAL A 173 12.83 -7.11 -19.13
N ALA A 174 13.28 -8.24 -18.55
CA ALA A 174 12.48 -9.01 -17.60
C ALA A 174 12.12 -8.20 -16.33
N LEU A 175 13.07 -7.42 -15.80
CA LEU A 175 12.83 -6.54 -14.65
C LEU A 175 11.90 -5.39 -15.01
N ALA A 176 11.91 -4.92 -16.27
CA ALA A 176 10.96 -3.93 -16.72
C ALA A 176 9.53 -4.48 -16.70
N GLY A 177 9.33 -5.73 -17.16
CA GLY A 177 8.04 -6.41 -17.10
C GLY A 177 7.52 -6.62 -15.67
N ILE A 178 8.38 -7.15 -14.79
CA ILE A 178 8.05 -7.30 -13.36
C ILE A 178 7.73 -5.94 -12.73
N GLY A 179 8.56 -4.93 -13.01
CA GLY A 179 8.37 -3.59 -12.48
C GLY A 179 7.07 -2.94 -12.96
N GLY A 180 6.74 -3.10 -14.24
CA GLY A 180 5.47 -2.65 -14.81
C GLY A 180 4.26 -3.33 -14.17
N ALA A 181 4.33 -4.64 -13.95
CA ALA A 181 3.29 -5.40 -13.24
C ALA A 181 3.09 -4.86 -11.82
N LEU A 182 4.17 -4.75 -11.04
CA LEU A 182 4.07 -4.29 -9.65
C LEU A 182 3.59 -2.84 -9.56
N LEU A 183 4.03 -1.93 -10.42
CA LEU A 183 3.53 -0.55 -10.42
C LEU A 183 2.07 -0.44 -10.82
N ALA A 184 1.59 -1.31 -11.70
CA ALA A 184 0.21 -1.28 -12.17
C ALA A 184 -0.82 -1.62 -11.09
N ILE A 185 -0.40 -2.09 -9.90
CA ILE A 185 -1.25 -2.13 -8.70
C ILE A 185 -1.79 -0.73 -8.37
N LYS A 186 -0.98 0.31 -8.58
CA LYS A 186 -1.36 1.73 -8.53
C LYS A 186 -0.96 2.41 -9.85
N PRO A 187 -1.79 2.28 -10.91
CA PRO A 187 -1.39 2.57 -12.29
C PRO A 187 -0.90 4.00 -12.51
N GLN A 188 -1.33 4.95 -11.69
CA GLN A 188 -0.91 6.36 -11.75
C GLN A 188 0.61 6.56 -11.64
N TYR A 189 1.37 5.61 -11.09
CA TYR A 189 2.83 5.73 -11.00
C TYR A 189 3.57 5.23 -12.25
N LEU A 190 2.97 4.34 -13.03
CA LEU A 190 3.63 3.68 -14.17
C LEU A 190 4.06 4.65 -15.29
N PRO A 191 3.26 5.66 -15.70
CA PRO A 191 3.61 6.56 -16.80
C PRO A 191 4.96 7.27 -16.63
N ALA A 192 5.31 7.67 -15.40
CA ALA A 192 6.58 8.35 -15.12
C ALA A 192 7.79 7.47 -15.49
N TYR A 193 7.76 6.18 -15.18
CA TYR A 193 8.84 5.26 -15.48
C TYR A 193 8.87 4.85 -16.95
N LEU A 194 7.69 4.72 -17.58
CA LEU A 194 7.61 4.49 -19.03
C LEU A 194 8.23 5.64 -19.81
N LEU A 195 7.95 6.88 -19.41
CA LEU A 195 8.56 8.06 -20.02
C LEU A 195 10.09 8.04 -19.90
N VAL A 196 10.61 7.65 -18.73
CA VAL A 196 12.06 7.50 -18.50
C VAL A 196 12.66 6.42 -19.41
N LEU A 197 12.03 5.25 -19.54
CA LEU A 197 12.51 4.18 -20.43
C LEU A 197 12.47 4.59 -21.90
N VAL A 198 11.40 5.27 -22.34
CA VAL A 198 11.28 5.79 -23.71
C VAL A 198 12.32 6.87 -23.98
N ALA A 199 12.53 7.81 -23.06
CA ALA A 199 13.55 8.84 -23.16
C ALA A 199 14.97 8.25 -23.24
N GLN A 200 15.23 7.17 -22.52
CA GLN A 200 16.46 6.38 -22.62
C GLN A 200 16.53 5.47 -23.86
N ARG A 201 15.52 5.52 -24.74
CA ARG A 201 15.38 4.68 -25.95
C ARG A 201 15.32 3.17 -25.66
N ARG A 202 14.90 2.79 -24.45
CA ARG A 202 14.75 1.40 -23.98
C ARG A 202 13.39 0.82 -24.38
N TRP A 203 13.11 0.75 -25.69
CA TRP A 203 11.80 0.35 -26.22
C TRP A 203 11.35 -1.04 -25.78
N ALA A 204 12.23 -2.04 -25.79
CA ALA A 204 11.92 -3.38 -25.32
C ALA A 204 11.53 -3.40 -23.84
N GLY A 205 12.24 -2.62 -23.00
CA GLY A 205 11.89 -2.45 -21.60
C GLY A 205 10.55 -1.74 -21.40
N ALA A 206 10.28 -0.68 -22.17
CA ALA A 206 9.00 0.03 -22.11
C ALA A 206 7.82 -0.88 -22.53
N LEU A 207 7.98 -1.66 -23.60
CA LEU A 207 6.98 -2.63 -24.04
C LEU A 207 6.78 -3.75 -23.01
N ALA A 208 7.85 -4.26 -22.40
CA ALA A 208 7.74 -5.26 -21.35
C ALA A 208 7.02 -4.70 -20.11
N ALA A 209 7.34 -3.48 -19.68
CA ALA A 209 6.66 -2.80 -18.58
C ALA A 209 5.18 -2.56 -18.88
N LEU A 210 4.84 -2.15 -20.10
CA LEU A 210 3.46 -2.03 -20.56
C LEU A 210 2.74 -3.38 -20.56
N ALA A 211 3.38 -4.46 -21.03
CA ALA A 211 2.81 -5.80 -21.04
C ALA A 211 2.57 -6.33 -19.62
N GLY A 212 3.56 -6.19 -18.73
CA GLY A 212 3.42 -6.57 -17.33
C GLY A 212 2.34 -5.77 -16.61
N GLY A 213 2.31 -4.45 -16.82
CA GLY A 213 1.29 -3.58 -16.25
C GLY A 213 -0.12 -3.89 -16.79
N GLY A 214 -0.22 -4.14 -18.11
CA GLY A 214 -1.45 -4.56 -18.77
C GLY A 214 -1.99 -5.88 -18.22
N ALA A 215 -1.13 -6.88 -17.99
CA ALA A 215 -1.53 -8.15 -17.39
C ALA A 215 -2.17 -7.97 -16.00
N ILE A 216 -1.62 -7.07 -15.19
CA ILE A 216 -2.17 -6.75 -13.87
C ILE A 216 -3.48 -5.97 -13.99
N LEU A 217 -3.56 -4.94 -14.83
CA LEU A 217 -4.78 -4.15 -15.00
C LEU A 217 -5.94 -4.93 -15.60
N LEU A 218 -5.66 -5.91 -16.45
CA LEU A 218 -6.65 -6.77 -17.08
C LEU A 218 -7.03 -7.98 -16.20
N SER A 219 -6.38 -8.18 -15.05
CA SER A 219 -6.68 -9.30 -14.15
C SER A 219 -8.15 -9.45 -13.73
N PRO A 220 -9.00 -8.39 -13.61
CA PRO A 220 -10.42 -8.57 -13.31
C PRO A 220 -11.20 -9.36 -14.37
N LEU A 221 -10.69 -9.47 -15.61
CA LEU A 221 -11.28 -10.31 -16.66
C LEU A 221 -11.36 -11.78 -16.24
N ALA A 222 -10.40 -12.26 -15.46
CA ALA A 222 -10.33 -13.65 -15.04
C ALA A 222 -11.46 -14.04 -14.07
N ALA A 223 -12.05 -13.09 -13.35
CA ALA A 223 -13.10 -13.35 -12.37
C ALA A 223 -14.50 -13.01 -12.88
N GLY A 224 -14.66 -11.86 -13.54
CA GLY A 224 -15.97 -11.35 -13.95
C GLY A 224 -16.06 -10.97 -15.42
N GLY A 225 -15.09 -11.38 -16.25
CA GLY A 225 -15.01 -10.95 -17.65
C GLY A 225 -15.00 -9.42 -17.78
N PRO A 226 -15.59 -8.86 -18.85
CA PRO A 226 -15.66 -7.41 -19.05
C PRO A 226 -16.37 -6.66 -17.91
N GLN A 227 -17.31 -7.31 -17.22
CA GLN A 227 -18.03 -6.71 -16.09
C GLN A 227 -17.10 -6.50 -14.88
N GLY A 228 -16.14 -7.39 -14.66
CA GLY A 228 -15.12 -7.24 -13.62
C GLY A 228 -14.25 -6.00 -13.81
N LEU A 229 -13.84 -5.72 -15.06
CA LEU A 229 -13.11 -4.48 -15.40
C LEU A 229 -13.96 -3.24 -15.14
N ALA A 230 -15.22 -3.24 -15.56
CA ALA A 230 -16.14 -2.14 -15.31
C ALA A 230 -16.45 -1.95 -13.81
N ALA A 231 -16.49 -3.04 -13.03
CA ALA A 231 -16.66 -2.99 -11.58
C ALA A 231 -15.41 -2.39 -10.89
N MET A 232 -14.21 -2.82 -11.28
CA MET A 232 -12.96 -2.22 -10.80
C MET A 232 -12.90 -0.72 -11.10
N ALA A 233 -13.19 -0.31 -12.34
CA ALA A 233 -13.18 1.09 -12.73
C ALA A 233 -14.17 1.91 -11.89
N ARG A 234 -15.41 1.44 -11.73
CA ARG A 234 -16.42 2.09 -10.87
C ARG A 234 -15.95 2.19 -9.43
N SER A 235 -15.37 1.13 -8.88
CA SER A 235 -14.84 1.08 -7.51
C SER A 235 -13.70 2.09 -7.30
N ALA A 236 -12.80 2.21 -8.28
CA ALA A 236 -11.71 3.18 -8.28
C ALA A 236 -12.22 4.62 -8.30
N PHE A 237 -13.16 4.96 -9.18
CA PHE A 237 -13.71 6.32 -9.27
C PHE A 237 -14.63 6.67 -8.10
N ALA A 238 -15.37 5.70 -7.55
CA ALA A 238 -16.22 5.90 -6.37
C ALA A 238 -15.40 6.11 -5.09
N GLY A 239 -14.26 5.44 -4.95
CA GLY A 239 -13.36 5.56 -3.81
C GLY A 239 -12.69 6.94 -3.68
N ASP A 240 -12.36 7.58 -4.80
CA ASP A 240 -11.66 8.88 -4.81
C ASP A 240 -12.60 10.10 -4.64
N GLN A 241 -13.91 9.97 -4.89
CA GLN A 241 -14.85 11.11 -4.86
C GLN A 241 -15.54 11.38 -3.51
N LEU A 242 -15.59 10.41 -2.57
CA LEU A 242 -16.32 10.60 -1.31
C LEU A 242 -15.58 11.43 -0.24
N VAL A 243 -14.26 11.64 -0.38
CA VAL A 243 -13.49 12.50 0.54
C VAL A 243 -13.50 13.96 0.09
N ALA A 244 -13.60 14.23 -1.22
CA ALA A 244 -13.53 15.61 -1.75
C ALA A 244 -14.88 16.35 -1.82
N LEU A 245 -16.03 15.65 -1.80
CA LEU A 245 -17.35 16.26 -2.06
C LEU A 245 -18.28 16.36 -0.84
N ARG A 246 -17.81 16.12 0.39
CA ARG A 246 -18.58 16.37 1.62
C ARG A 246 -18.23 17.70 2.32
N LEU A 247 -17.85 18.72 1.55
CA LEU A 247 -17.71 20.10 2.03
C LEU A 247 -18.93 20.98 1.75
N THR A 248 -20.05 20.41 1.27
CA THR A 248 -21.29 21.17 1.07
C THR A 248 -22.50 20.39 1.56
N GLY A 249 -23.07 20.85 2.68
CA GLY A 249 -24.47 20.60 3.04
C GLY A 249 -24.70 19.56 4.13
N GLY A 250 -24.72 20.01 5.39
CA GLY A 250 -25.32 19.27 6.49
C GLY A 250 -24.61 19.50 7.80
N ALA A 251 -25.18 20.35 8.66
CA ALA A 251 -24.77 20.50 10.05
C ALA A 251 -24.91 19.16 10.78
N GLY A 252 -23.83 18.38 10.78
CA GLY A 252 -23.69 17.13 11.52
C GLY A 252 -22.23 17.02 11.92
N ALA A 253 -21.96 17.05 13.21
CA ALA A 253 -20.62 17.04 13.77
C ALA A 253 -19.77 15.91 13.17
N VAL A 254 -18.77 16.28 12.38
CA VAL A 254 -17.71 15.37 11.93
C VAL A 254 -16.78 15.15 13.12
N CYS A 255 -16.93 14.01 13.79
CA CYS A 255 -15.88 13.52 14.67
C CYS A 255 -14.78 12.94 13.78
N ALA A 256 -13.74 13.73 13.50
CA ALA A 256 -12.48 13.19 13.04
C ALA A 256 -11.89 12.38 14.20
N ASN A 257 -11.82 11.05 14.05
CA ASN A 257 -11.15 10.18 15.02
C ASN A 257 -9.63 10.34 14.87
N ASN A 258 -9.13 11.52 15.23
CA ASN A 258 -7.72 11.76 15.44
C ASN A 258 -7.51 11.54 16.93
N ARG A 259 -6.72 10.50 17.25
CA ARG A 259 -6.45 9.92 18.57
C ARG A 259 -5.79 10.88 19.59
N TRP A 260 -5.91 12.21 19.42
CA TRP A 260 -5.15 13.24 20.13
C TRP A 260 -5.98 14.36 20.79
N THR A 261 -7.31 14.42 20.62
CA THR A 261 -8.14 15.38 21.37
C THR A 261 -9.47 14.74 21.78
N GLY A 262 -9.69 14.62 23.08
CA GLY A 262 -10.93 14.09 23.66
C GLY A 262 -12.16 14.91 23.29
N CYS A 263 -13.26 14.21 23.01
CA CYS A 263 -14.55 14.80 22.68
C CYS A 263 -15.12 15.59 23.89
N ARG A 264 -15.30 16.91 23.76
CA ARG A 264 -16.27 17.66 24.59
C ARG A 264 -17.43 18.11 23.71
N ARG A 265 -18.64 17.66 24.05
CA ARG A 265 -19.90 18.23 23.51
C ARG A 265 -20.03 19.65 24.05
N LEU A 266 -20.19 20.64 23.17
CA LEU A 266 -20.76 21.93 23.53
C LEU A 266 -22.27 21.81 23.33
N ALA A 267 -23.02 21.86 24.43
CA ALA A 267 -24.47 22.03 24.38
C ALA A 267 -24.80 23.48 23.95
N PRO A 268 -25.86 23.73 23.17
CA PRO A 268 -26.24 25.08 22.81
C PRO A 268 -26.83 25.79 24.04
N ALA A 269 -26.16 26.84 24.51
CA ALA A 269 -26.76 27.85 25.36
C ALA A 269 -27.52 28.82 24.46
N PHE A 270 -28.85 28.75 24.45
CA PHE A 270 -29.69 29.88 24.06
C PHE A 270 -30.51 30.28 25.29
N GLY A 271 -30.17 31.45 25.81
CA GLY A 271 -30.97 32.22 26.75
C GLY A 271 -31.22 33.60 26.15
N VAL A 272 -32.43 34.08 26.41
CA VAL A 272 -33.09 35.34 26.01
C VAL A 272 -33.70 35.34 24.61
#